data_AF-A0A845ZZM4-F1
#
_entry.id   AF-A0A845ZZM4-F1
#
_cell.length_a   1.000
_cell.length_b   1.000
_cell.length_c   1.000
_cell.angle_alpha   90.00
_cell.angle_beta   90.00
_cell.angle_gamma   90.00
#
_symmetry.space_group_name_H-M   'P 1'
#
loop_
_entity.id
_entity.type
_entity.pdbx_description
1 polymer ?
#
loop_
_entity_poly.entity_id
_entity_poly.type
_entity_poly.pdbx_seq_one_letter_code
_entity_poly.pdbx_strand_id
1 'polypeptide(L)'
;MTITELTNIKVYISPYAHSYAAQFAAEQATPRKGKHVYLNTLAVYAVNNYLKWLEIPSNLAQSDCWNPGLRVLFDVADLVLPNI
;
A
#
# COMPACT_ATOMS: atom_id res chain seq x y z
N MET A 1 -8.53 -17.53 28.44
CA MET A 1 -8.39 -16.21 27.79
C MET A 1 -7.02 -16.20 27.13
N THR A 2 -6.92 -16.61 25.87
CA THR A 2 -5.64 -16.64 25.15
C THR A 2 -5.29 -15.22 24.75
N ILE A 3 -4.26 -14.68 25.39
CA ILE A 3 -3.62 -13.44 24.96
C ILE A 3 -2.99 -13.77 23.62
N THR A 4 -3.55 -13.26 22.53
CA THR A 4 -2.91 -13.35 21.22
C THR A 4 -1.58 -12.62 21.35
N GLU A 5 -0.46 -13.34 21.38
CA GLU A 5 0.85 -12.71 21.30
C GLU A 5 0.88 -11.87 20.01
N LEU A 6 1.11 -10.58 20.15
CA LEU A 6 1.33 -9.68 19.02
C LEU A 6 2.67 -10.05 18.38
N THR A 7 2.63 -10.96 17.42
CA THR A 7 3.80 -11.28 16.60
C THR A 7 4.01 -10.15 15.59
N ASN A 8 5.06 -9.36 15.82
CA ASN A 8 5.49 -8.34 14.88
C ASN A 8 6.03 -9.02 13.62
N ILE A 9 5.37 -8.82 12.49
CA ILE A 9 5.81 -9.32 11.19
C ILE A 9 6.64 -8.24 10.51
N LYS A 10 7.86 -8.59 10.09
CA LYS A 10 8.69 -7.72 9.25
C LYS A 10 8.47 -8.10 7.80
N VAL A 11 7.90 -7.19 7.01
CA VAL A 11 7.71 -7.38 5.58
C VAL A 11 8.75 -6.60 4.80
N TYR A 12 9.43 -7.26 3.87
CA TYR A 12 10.37 -6.59 2.99
C TYR A 12 9.60 -5.74 1.97
N ILE A 13 9.99 -4.48 1.84
CA ILE A 13 9.47 -3.54 0.84
C ILE A 13 10.58 -3.29 -0.17
N SER A 14 10.31 -3.57 -1.44
CA SER A 14 11.33 -3.48 -2.49
C SER A 14 11.65 -2.02 -2.83
N PRO A 15 12.85 -1.73 -3.36
CA PRO A 15 13.20 -0.40 -3.87
C PRO A 15 12.20 0.13 -4.89
N TYR A 16 11.64 -0.75 -5.74
CA TYR A 16 10.59 -0.39 -6.69
C TYR A 16 9.35 0.20 -6.02
N ALA A 17 8.91 -0.36 -4.89
CA ALA A 17 7.78 0.18 -4.14
C ALA A 17 8.07 1.59 -3.62
N HIS A 18 9.30 1.83 -3.14
CA HIS A 18 9.75 3.17 -2.74
C HIS A 18 9.81 4.15 -3.93
N SER A 19 10.23 3.70 -5.12
CA SER A 19 10.23 4.52 -6.33
C SER A 19 8.82 4.96 -6.73
N TYR A 20 7.85 4.03 -6.76
CA TYR A 20 6.46 4.39 -7.05
C TYR A 20 5.85 5.30 -5.98
N ALA A 21 6.08 4.98 -4.70
CA ALA A 21 5.60 5.82 -3.59
C ALA A 21 6.17 7.24 -3.67
N ALA A 22 7.45 7.39 -4.02
CA ALA A 22 8.09 8.70 -4.20
C ALA A 22 7.51 9.47 -5.40
N GLN A 23 7.32 8.79 -6.53
CA GLN A 23 6.69 9.36 -7.72
C GLN A 23 5.28 9.86 -7.38
N PHE A 24 4.44 9.02 -6.79
CA PHE A 24 3.06 9.36 -6.46
C PHE A 24 2.96 10.49 -5.42
N ALA A 25 3.90 10.54 -4.47
CA ALA A 25 3.99 11.61 -3.49
C ALA A 25 4.37 12.95 -4.14
N ALA A 26 5.26 12.94 -5.12
CA ALA A 26 5.70 14.14 -5.85
C ALA A 26 4.59 14.76 -6.71
N GLU A 27 3.59 13.96 -7.10
CA GLU A 27 2.40 14.43 -7.83
C GLU A 27 1.39 15.19 -6.95
N GLN A 28 1.57 15.19 -5.62
CA GLN A 28 0.61 15.79 -4.70
C GLN A 28 0.85 17.29 -4.50
N ALA A 29 -0.25 18.06 -4.43
CA ALA A 29 -0.21 19.52 -4.32
C ALA A 29 0.43 20.05 -3.01
N THR A 30 0.48 19.24 -1.96
CA THR A 30 1.06 19.65 -0.67
C THR A 30 2.01 18.59 -0.12
N PRO A 31 3.10 18.98 0.58
CA PRO A 31 4.00 18.03 1.22
C PRO A 31 3.29 17.09 2.20
N ARG A 32 2.27 17.57 2.90
CA ARG A 32 1.46 16.76 3.82
C ARG A 32 0.75 15.63 3.08
N LYS A 33 0.06 15.95 1.98
CA LYS A 33 -0.62 14.95 1.15
C LYS A 33 0.37 14.00 0.49
N GLY A 34 1.51 14.52 0.00
CA GLY A 34 2.60 13.71 -0.54
C GLY A 34 3.10 12.67 0.46
N LYS A 35 3.28 13.04 1.74
CA LYS A 35 3.66 12.09 2.80
C LYS A 35 2.59 11.00 3.02
N HIS A 36 1.31 11.35 3.01
CA HIS A 36 0.23 10.36 3.14
C HIS A 36 0.27 9.37 1.98
N VAL A 37 0.32 9.87 0.75
CA VAL A 37 0.38 9.04 -0.46
C VAL A 37 1.61 8.14 -0.46
N TYR A 38 2.77 8.64 -0.04
CA TYR A 38 3.98 7.83 0.09
C TYR A 38 3.74 6.64 1.03
N LEU A 39 3.32 6.91 2.26
CA LEU A 39 3.14 5.89 3.29
C LEU A 39 2.03 4.89 2.95
N ASN A 40 0.92 5.38 2.40
CA ASN A 40 -0.18 4.52 1.96
C ASN A 40 0.25 3.59 0.84
N THR A 41 0.99 4.10 -0.16
CA THR A 41 1.53 3.27 -1.25
C THR A 41 2.41 2.15 -0.68
N LEU A 42 3.30 2.48 0.27
CA LEU A 42 4.13 1.47 0.94
C LEU A 42 3.31 0.45 1.74
N ALA A 43 2.23 0.89 2.40
CA ALA A 43 1.34 0.00 3.14
C ALA A 43 0.67 -1.03 2.21
N VAL A 44 0.15 -0.59 1.06
CA VAL A 44 -0.44 -1.47 0.04
C VAL A 44 0.59 -2.50 -0.46
N TYR A 45 1.82 -2.05 -0.75
CA TYR A 45 2.90 -2.97 -1.14
C TYR A 45 3.27 -3.97 -0.04
N ALA A 46 3.31 -3.54 1.22
CA ALA A 46 3.60 -4.41 2.35
C ALA A 46 2.53 -5.50 2.51
N VAL A 47 1.25 -5.14 2.47
CA VAL A 47 0.15 -6.11 2.54
C VAL A 47 0.19 -7.06 1.34
N ASN A 48 0.38 -6.54 0.13
CA ASN A 48 0.51 -7.36 -1.08
C ASN A 48 1.67 -8.37 -0.98
N ASN A 49 2.83 -7.95 -0.47
CA ASN A 49 3.98 -8.84 -0.27
C ASN A 49 3.69 -9.91 0.78
N TYR A 50 3.03 -9.54 1.88
CA TYR A 50 2.62 -10.49 2.91
C TYR A 50 1.61 -11.53 2.38
N LEU A 51 0.60 -11.09 1.62
CA LEU A 51 -0.38 -11.99 1.01
C LEU A 51 0.27 -12.96 0.01
N LYS A 52 1.28 -12.51 -0.75
CA LYS A 52 2.09 -13.40 -1.60
C LYS A 52 2.80 -14.49 -0.80
N TRP A 53 3.28 -14.19 0.41
CA TRP A 53 3.89 -15.21 1.28
C TRP A 53 2.88 -16.25 1.77
N LEU A 54 1.63 -15.85 1.92
CA LEU A 54 0.52 -16.72 2.29
C LEU A 54 -0.16 -17.40 1.09
N GLU A 55 0.36 -17.20 -0.12
CA GLU A 55 -0.23 -17.69 -1.38
C GLU A 55 -1.67 -17.20 -1.61
N ILE A 56 -2.03 -16.04 -1.04
CA ILE A 56 -3.34 -15.40 -1.23
C ILE A 56 -3.26 -14.45 -2.44
N PRO A 57 -4.08 -14.65 -3.48
CA PRO A 57 -4.11 -13.75 -4.64
C PRO A 57 -4.50 -12.33 -4.25
N SER A 58 -3.77 -11.35 -4.78
CA SER A 58 -4.11 -9.92 -4.70
C SER A 58 -3.76 -9.23 -6.02
N ASN A 59 -4.47 -8.16 -6.35
CA ASN A 59 -4.27 -7.39 -7.57
C ASN A 59 -3.84 -5.96 -7.25
N LEU A 60 -2.52 -5.77 -7.16
CA LEU A 60 -1.94 -4.47 -6.89
C LEU A 60 -2.39 -3.41 -7.92
N ALA A 61 -2.40 -3.74 -9.21
CA ALA A 61 -2.68 -2.79 -10.30
C ALA A 61 -4.13 -2.27 -10.30
N GLN A 62 -5.06 -2.96 -9.64
CA GLN A 62 -6.44 -2.52 -9.48
C GLN A 62 -6.70 -1.71 -8.21
N SER A 63 -5.69 -1.52 -7.35
CA SER A 63 -5.85 -0.72 -6.14
C SER A 63 -6.00 0.76 -6.48
N ASP A 64 -6.79 1.51 -5.72
CA ASP A 64 -7.07 2.92 -6.01
C ASP A 64 -5.82 3.81 -5.93
N CYS A 65 -4.76 3.35 -5.27
CA CYS A 65 -3.47 4.02 -5.28
C CYS A 65 -2.85 4.14 -6.68
N TRP A 66 -3.30 3.36 -7.67
CA TRP A 66 -2.90 3.50 -9.08
C TRP A 66 -3.77 4.47 -9.88
N ASN A 67 -4.92 4.89 -9.34
CA ASN A 67 -5.77 5.91 -9.94
C ASN A 67 -5.32 7.32 -9.48
N PRO A 68 -4.81 8.18 -10.38
CA PRO A 68 -4.32 9.50 -9.99
C PRO A 68 -5.38 10.39 -9.35
N GLY A 69 -6.63 10.32 -9.84
CA GLY A 69 -7.73 11.13 -9.31
C GLY A 69 -8.09 10.71 -7.88
N LEU A 70 -8.26 9.41 -7.64
CA LEU A 70 -8.59 8.89 -6.31
C LEU A 70 -7.47 9.14 -5.30
N ARG A 71 -6.21 8.97 -5.73
CA ARG A 71 -5.03 9.24 -4.90
C ARG A 71 -4.90 10.71 -4.47
N VAL A 72 -5.30 11.64 -5.34
CA VAL A 72 -5.32 13.08 -5.02
C VAL A 72 -6.47 13.41 -4.06
N LEU A 73 -7.67 12.89 -4.32
CA LEU A 73 -8.88 13.24 -3.57
C LEU A 73 -8.97 12.54 -2.20
N PHE A 74 -8.46 11.33 -2.07
CA PHE A 74 -8.64 10.48 -0.89
C PHE A 74 -7.31 9.92 -0.38
N ASP A 75 -7.25 9.55 0.90
CA ASP A 75 -6.09 8.85 1.49
C ASP A 75 -6.20 7.34 1.21
N VAL A 76 -6.25 6.98 -0.08
CA VAL A 76 -6.42 5.59 -0.56
C VAL A 76 -5.27 4.70 -0.08
N ALA A 77 -5.62 3.49 0.36
CA ALA A 77 -4.69 2.45 0.82
C ALA A 77 -5.34 1.05 0.71
N ASP A 78 -6.30 0.90 -0.21
CA ASP A 78 -6.94 -0.36 -0.53
C ASP A 78 -5.98 -1.29 -1.29
N LEU A 79 -6.28 -2.58 -1.23
CA LEU A 79 -5.66 -3.61 -2.05
C LEU A 79 -6.75 -4.56 -2.52
N VAL A 80 -6.88 -4.74 -3.83
CA VAL A 80 -7.90 -5.62 -4.38
C VAL A 80 -7.55 -7.09 -4.12
N LEU A 81 -8.48 -7.82 -3.52
CA LEU A 81 -8.48 -9.27 -3.45
C LEU A 81 -9.47 -9.80 -4.49
N PRO A 82 -9.00 -10.52 -5.52
CA PRO A 82 -9.91 -11.07 -6.51
C PRO A 82 -10.97 -11.96 -5.85
N ASN A 83 -12.22 -11.80 -6.28
CA ASN A 83 -13.37 -12.61 -5.86
C ASN A 83 -13.88 -12.37 -4.42
N ILE A 84 -13.61 -11.20 -3.85
CA ILE A 84 -14.19 -10.74 -2.58
C ILE A 84 -14.94 -9.42 -2.80
#